data_AF-A0A8T5F7K4-F1
#
_entry.id   AF-A0A8T5F7K4-F1
#
_cell.length_a   1.000
_cell.length_b   1.000
_cell.length_c   1.000
_cell.angle_alpha   90.00
_cell.angle_beta   90.00
_cell.angle_gamma   90.00
#
_symmetry.space_group_name_H-M   'P 1'
#
loop_
_entity.id
_entity.type
_entity.pdbx_description
1 polymer ?
#
loop_
_entity_poly.entity_id
_entity_poly.type
_entity_poly.pdbx_seq_one_letter_code
_entity_poly.pdbx_strand_id
1 'polypeptide(L)'
;MTVYLTFAIKKKLLPYLVERDGYKCYLCGIEFKDVREPIIEHLDDNPYHNDWDNLALAHQSCNIKKANDHKDFIDIAELKQEENRKHIFVRETFSKKNNKVSTEIEISNKCYPITEKYLVDSILEYGWLDYKSTLADIAYLCKKKTGHGSINQVRNHLIMLTSSRAPFEIIKDPITQKKIIRKR
;
A
#
# COMPACT_ATOMS: atom_id res chain seq x y z
N MET A 1 -32.22 -8.73 -13.51
CA MET A 1 -31.18 -9.31 -12.62
C MET A 1 -30.96 -8.31 -11.50
N THR A 2 -31.24 -8.70 -10.26
CA THR A 2 -31.18 -7.85 -9.07
C THR A 2 -29.74 -7.67 -8.62
N VAL A 3 -29.12 -6.52 -8.89
CA VAL A 3 -27.73 -6.27 -8.50
C VAL A 3 -27.71 -5.47 -7.21
N TYR A 4 -27.90 -6.14 -6.07
CA TYR A 4 -27.55 -5.53 -4.79
C TYR A 4 -26.02 -5.39 -4.70
N LEU A 5 -25.53 -4.36 -4.01
CA LEU A 5 -24.09 -4.19 -3.74
C LEU A 5 -23.56 -5.40 -2.96
N THR A 6 -22.80 -6.27 -3.64
CA THR A 6 -22.15 -7.40 -3.00
C THR A 6 -21.06 -6.93 -2.04
N PHE A 7 -20.73 -7.77 -1.05
CA PHE A 7 -19.65 -7.47 -0.09
C PHE A 7 -18.31 -7.17 -0.80
N ALA A 8 -18.01 -7.89 -1.89
CA ALA A 8 -16.80 -7.67 -2.68
C ALA A 8 -16.77 -6.26 -3.33
N ILE A 9 -17.92 -5.77 -3.80
CA ILE A 9 -18.05 -4.41 -4.36
C ILE A 9 -17.91 -3.38 -3.24
N LYS A 10 -18.62 -3.58 -2.12
CA LYS A 10 -18.53 -2.68 -0.94
C LYS A 10 -17.09 -2.51 -0.45
N LYS A 11 -16.33 -3.61 -0.38
CA LYS A 11 -14.90 -3.60 0.00
C LYS A 11 -14.03 -2.80 -0.98
N LYS A 12 -14.32 -2.85 -2.29
CA LYS A 12 -13.61 -2.06 -3.32
C LYS A 12 -13.98 -0.58 -3.28
N LEU A 13 -15.23 -0.28 -2.92
CA LEU A 13 -15.77 1.08 -2.90
C LEU A 13 -15.32 1.88 -1.65
N LEU A 14 -15.15 1.21 -0.51
CA LEU A 14 -14.81 1.86 0.75
C LEU A 14 -13.60 2.82 0.65
N PRO A 15 -12.43 2.45 0.09
CA PRO A 15 -11.30 3.38 -0.03
C PRO A 15 -11.63 4.63 -0.84
N TYR A 16 -12.40 4.48 -1.92
CA TYR A 16 -12.82 5.60 -2.76
C TYR A 16 -13.73 6.58 -1.99
N LEU A 17 -14.73 6.06 -1.25
CA LEU A 17 -15.62 6.89 -0.45
C LEU A 17 -14.86 7.62 0.67
N VAL A 18 -13.90 6.95 1.31
CA VAL A 18 -13.05 7.57 2.33
C VAL A 18 -12.15 8.66 1.75
N GLU A 19 -11.58 8.45 0.55
CA GLU A 19 -10.77 9.47 -0.13
C GLU A 19 -11.63 10.68 -0.54
N ARG A 20 -12.88 10.47 -0.98
CA ARG A 20 -13.78 11.52 -1.43
C ARG A 20 -14.39 12.32 -0.27
N ASP A 21 -14.92 11.64 0.73
CA ASP A 21 -15.79 12.24 1.75
C ASP A 21 -15.14 12.31 3.15
N GLY A 22 -13.99 11.64 3.33
CA GLY A 22 -13.40 11.39 4.64
C GLY A 22 -14.02 10.18 5.35
N TYR A 23 -13.40 9.74 6.43
CA TYR A 23 -13.92 8.64 7.25
C TYR A 23 -14.96 9.12 8.26
N LYS A 24 -16.07 9.68 7.74
CA LYS A 24 -17.16 10.27 8.53
C LYS A 24 -18.52 10.02 7.90
N CYS A 25 -19.56 10.10 8.72
CA CYS A 25 -20.94 9.97 8.26
C CYS A 25 -21.35 11.22 7.46
N TYR A 26 -21.87 11.04 6.25
CA TYR A 26 -22.31 12.17 5.42
C TYR A 26 -23.51 12.91 6.02
N LEU A 27 -24.36 12.21 6.76
CA LEU A 27 -25.59 12.77 7.35
C LEU A 27 -25.33 13.63 8.59
N CYS A 28 -24.41 13.21 9.48
CA CYS A 28 -24.16 13.93 10.74
C CYS A 28 -22.77 14.56 10.84
N GLY A 29 -21.88 14.30 9.88
CA GLY A 29 -20.51 14.82 9.84
C GLY A 29 -19.55 14.23 10.87
N ILE A 30 -20.02 13.35 11.77
CA ILE A 30 -19.18 12.72 12.81
C ILE A 30 -18.25 11.68 12.20
N GLU A 31 -16.98 11.74 12.56
CA GLU A 31 -15.96 10.75 12.19
C GLU A 31 -16.23 9.39 12.83
N PHE A 32 -16.05 8.33 12.05
CA PHE A 32 -16.17 6.97 12.56
C PHE A 32 -14.93 6.61 13.37
N LYS A 33 -15.13 5.97 14.52
CA LYS A 33 -14.05 5.50 15.40
C LYS A 33 -13.78 4.01 15.23
N ASP A 34 -14.79 3.25 14.81
CA ASP A 34 -14.72 1.80 14.64
C ASP A 34 -15.07 1.40 13.20
N VAL A 35 -14.41 0.34 12.72
CA VAL A 35 -14.62 -0.24 11.39
C VAL A 35 -16.02 -0.80 11.15
N ARG A 36 -16.81 -1.03 12.22
CA ARG A 36 -18.18 -1.54 12.19
C ARG A 36 -19.24 -0.44 12.17
N GLU A 37 -18.88 0.80 12.49
CA GLU A 37 -19.81 1.93 12.49
C GLU A 37 -20.32 2.34 11.10
N PRO A 38 -19.50 2.39 10.04
CA PRO A 38 -19.96 2.85 8.74
C PRO A 38 -20.75 1.79 7.98
N ILE A 39 -21.86 2.22 7.37
CA ILE A 39 -22.54 1.51 6.30
C ILE A 39 -22.39 2.29 4.98
N ILE A 40 -22.42 1.56 3.86
CA ILE A 40 -22.51 2.16 2.52
C ILE A 40 -23.99 2.25 2.17
N GLU A 41 -24.45 3.46 1.96
CA GLU A 41 -25.85 3.80 1.77
C GLU A 41 -26.09 4.55 0.45
N HIS A 42 -27.28 4.39 -0.12
CA HIS A 42 -27.74 5.07 -1.32
C HIS A 42 -28.29 6.46 -0.97
N LEU A 43 -27.88 7.49 -1.71
CA LEU A 43 -28.31 8.87 -1.45
C LEU A 43 -29.78 9.09 -1.84
N ASP A 44 -30.28 8.38 -2.84
CA ASP A 44 -31.67 8.46 -3.33
C ASP A 44 -32.61 7.37 -2.77
N ASP A 45 -32.14 6.59 -1.78
CA ASP A 45 -32.87 5.46 -1.17
C ASP A 45 -33.28 4.36 -2.18
N ASN A 46 -32.75 4.39 -3.40
CA ASN A 46 -33.02 3.38 -4.40
C ASN A 46 -31.91 2.32 -4.40
N PRO A 47 -32.17 1.09 -3.93
CA PRO A 47 -31.16 0.04 -3.81
C PRO A 47 -30.63 -0.48 -5.15
N TYR A 48 -31.23 -0.05 -6.27
CA TYR A 48 -30.83 -0.44 -7.63
C TYR A 48 -29.88 0.56 -8.28
N HIS A 49 -29.73 1.77 -7.75
CA HIS A 49 -28.91 2.84 -8.31
C HIS A 49 -27.49 2.79 -7.73
N ASN A 50 -26.68 1.85 -8.22
CA ASN A 50 -25.34 1.57 -7.68
C ASN A 50 -24.22 2.45 -8.24
N ASP A 51 -24.56 3.57 -8.87
CA ASP A 51 -23.58 4.54 -9.33
C ASP A 51 -22.78 5.08 -8.15
N TRP A 52 -21.47 5.26 -8.34
CA TRP A 52 -20.56 5.55 -7.22
C TRP A 52 -20.78 6.95 -6.62
N ASP A 53 -21.36 7.87 -7.39
CA ASP A 53 -21.82 9.19 -6.92
C ASP A 53 -23.11 9.11 -6.10
N ASN A 54 -23.90 8.06 -6.27
CA ASN A 54 -25.11 7.81 -5.48
C ASN A 54 -24.83 7.09 -4.15
N LEU A 55 -23.57 6.80 -3.82
CA LEU A 55 -23.20 6.04 -2.62
C LEU A 55 -22.38 6.90 -1.65
N ALA A 56 -22.64 6.77 -0.35
CA ALA A 56 -21.89 7.47 0.71
C ALA A 56 -21.80 6.65 2.00
N LEU A 57 -20.91 7.05 2.91
CA LEU A 57 -20.78 6.44 4.24
C LEU A 57 -21.73 7.07 5.24
N ALA A 58 -22.50 6.27 5.96
CA ALA A 58 -23.42 6.72 7.01
C ALA A 58 -23.33 5.86 8.27
N HIS A 59 -23.79 6.38 9.40
CA HIS A 59 -24.17 5.53 10.53
C HIS A 59 -25.50 4.83 10.20
N GLN A 60 -25.66 3.58 10.65
CA GLN A 60 -26.93 2.86 10.51
C GLN A 60 -28.10 3.63 11.14
N SER A 61 -27.89 4.25 12.30
CA SER A 61 -28.91 5.05 12.98
C SER A 61 -29.30 6.32 12.20
N CYS A 62 -28.34 6.98 11.56
CA CYS A 62 -28.62 8.13 10.70
C CYS A 62 -29.42 7.72 9.46
N ASN A 63 -29.07 6.57 8.85
CA ASN A 63 -29.81 6.07 7.70
C ASN A 63 -31.27 5.73 8.05
N ILE A 64 -31.51 5.09 9.19
CA ILE A 64 -32.89 4.82 9.65
C ILE A 64 -33.67 6.13 9.85
N LYS A 65 -33.04 7.19 10.37
CA LYS A 65 -33.70 8.50 10.51
C LYS A 65 -34.04 9.11 9.15
N LYS A 66 -33.14 9.01 8.17
CA LYS A 66 -33.41 9.45 6.79
C LYS A 66 -34.62 8.71 6.21
N ALA A 67 -34.67 7.38 6.33
CA ALA A 67 -35.77 6.56 5.81
C ALA A 67 -37.13 6.86 6.47
N ASN A 68 -37.13 7.42 7.69
CA ASN A 68 -38.33 7.85 8.39
C ASN A 68 -38.72 9.32 8.10
N ASP A 69 -38.33 9.82 6.93
CA ASP A 69 -38.77 11.11 6.36
C ASP A 69 -38.40 12.35 7.21
N HIS A 70 -37.27 12.28 7.93
CA HIS A 70 -36.70 13.44 8.58
C HIS A 70 -36.14 14.40 7.52
N LYS A 71 -36.91 15.45 7.21
CA LYS A 71 -36.63 16.45 6.16
C LYS A 71 -35.17 16.93 6.12
N ASP A 72 -34.58 17.24 7.27
CA ASP A 72 -33.18 17.70 7.36
C ASP A 72 -32.18 16.70 6.74
N PHE A 73 -32.41 15.39 6.87
CA PHE A 73 -31.54 14.36 6.31
C PHE A 73 -31.75 14.16 4.80
N ILE A 74 -32.95 14.44 4.30
CA ILE A 74 -33.27 14.36 2.87
C ILE A 74 -32.55 15.49 2.14
N ASP A 75 -32.65 16.72 2.66
CA ASP A 75 -31.97 17.89 2.10
C ASP A 75 -30.45 17.67 2.05
N ILE A 76 -29.87 17.07 3.10
CA ILE A 76 -28.44 16.70 3.13
C ILE A 76 -28.10 15.66 2.05
N ALA A 77 -28.95 14.65 1.84
CA ALA A 77 -28.72 13.62 0.85
C ALA A 77 -28.77 14.15 -0.59
N GLU A 78 -29.74 15.02 -0.90
CA GLU A 78 -29.87 15.68 -2.21
C GLU A 78 -28.65 16.57 -2.50
N LEU A 79 -28.27 17.42 -1.54
CA LEU A 79 -27.08 18.26 -1.66
C LEU A 79 -25.82 17.42 -1.87
N LYS A 80 -25.67 16.33 -1.10
CA LYS A 80 -24.52 15.43 -1.24
C LYS A 80 -24.47 14.76 -2.61
N GLN A 81 -25.62 14.40 -3.17
CA GLN A 81 -25.70 13.79 -4.49
C GLN A 81 -25.27 14.79 -5.57
N GLU A 82 -25.68 16.06 -5.46
CA GLU A 82 -25.26 17.13 -6.36
C GLU A 82 -23.75 17.40 -6.26
N GLU A 83 -23.19 17.45 -5.05
CA GLU A 83 -21.75 17.58 -4.83
C GLU A 83 -20.97 16.45 -5.49
N ASN A 84 -21.41 15.20 -5.29
CA ASN A 84 -20.73 14.03 -5.85
C ASN A 84 -20.71 14.06 -7.38
N ARG A 85 -21.83 14.44 -8.02
CA ARG A 85 -21.92 14.61 -9.48
C ARG A 85 -20.96 15.67 -9.99
N LYS A 86 -20.83 16.81 -9.29
CA LYS A 86 -19.86 17.88 -9.63
C LYS A 86 -18.41 17.42 -9.49
N HIS A 87 -18.10 16.58 -8.49
CA HIS A 87 -16.74 16.09 -8.27
C HIS A 87 -16.24 15.12 -9.35
N ILE A 88 -17.13 14.32 -9.96
CA ILE A 88 -16.77 13.42 -11.07
C ILE A 88 -16.34 14.22 -12.32
N PHE A 89 -17.01 15.35 -12.59
CA PHE A 89 -16.76 16.15 -13.80
C PHE A 89 -15.37 16.81 -13.85
N VAL A 90 -14.69 16.99 -12.71
CA VAL A 90 -13.49 17.87 -12.62
C VAL A 90 -12.16 17.11 -12.61
N ARG A 91 -12.14 15.76 -12.61
CA ARG A 91 -10.88 14.99 -12.44
C ARG A 91 -10.78 13.69 -13.23
N GLU A 92 -11.10 13.70 -14.52
CA GLU A 92 -10.60 12.66 -15.44
C GLU A 92 -9.08 12.82 -15.69
N THR A 93 -8.26 12.73 -14.64
CA THR A 93 -6.84 12.46 -14.79
C THR A 93 -6.66 10.94 -14.81
N PHE A 94 -6.56 10.35 -16.00
CA PHE A 94 -6.23 8.93 -16.22
C PHE A 94 -4.79 8.56 -15.78
N SER A 95 -4.34 9.04 -14.62
CA SER A 95 -3.02 8.73 -14.07
C SER A 95 -2.94 8.98 -12.58
N LYS A 96 -3.44 8.02 -11.81
CA LYS A 96 -2.59 7.43 -10.77
C LYS A 96 -2.49 5.95 -11.09
N LYS A 97 -1.37 5.56 -11.70
CA LYS A 97 -0.92 4.17 -11.63
C LYS A 97 -0.96 3.81 -10.15
N ASN A 98 -1.89 2.93 -9.76
CA ASN A 98 -1.78 2.17 -8.53
C ASN A 98 -0.57 1.23 -8.70
N ASN A 99 0.63 1.80 -8.73
CA ASN A 99 1.86 1.11 -8.41
C ASN A 99 1.82 0.87 -6.90
N LYS A 100 0.91 0.01 -6.42
CA LYS A 100 1.25 -0.79 -5.25
C LYS A 100 2.37 -1.69 -5.73
N VAL A 101 3.58 -1.15 -5.67
CA VAL A 101 4.81 -1.92 -5.65
C VAL A 101 4.53 -3.08 -4.71
N SER A 102 4.69 -4.32 -5.17
CA SER A 102 4.39 -5.46 -4.30
C SER A 102 5.14 -5.26 -2.99
N THR A 103 4.54 -5.62 -1.87
CA THR A 103 5.20 -5.52 -0.54
C THR A 103 6.61 -6.11 -0.57
N GLU A 104 6.82 -7.14 -1.41
CA GLU A 104 8.11 -7.74 -1.70
C GLU A 104 9.10 -6.79 -2.39
N ILE A 105 8.69 -6.02 -3.42
CA ILE A 105 9.57 -5.04 -4.08
C ILE A 105 9.87 -3.86 -3.13
N GLU A 106 8.92 -3.43 -2.30
CA GLU A 106 9.18 -2.39 -1.29
C GLU A 106 10.20 -2.87 -0.24
N ILE A 107 10.07 -4.11 0.23
CA ILE A 107 11.03 -4.76 1.13
C ILE A 107 12.40 -4.89 0.44
N SER A 108 12.41 -5.29 -0.84
CA SER A 108 13.61 -5.39 -1.66
C SER A 108 14.37 -4.07 -1.74
N ASN A 109 13.65 -2.99 -2.05
CA ASN A 109 14.18 -1.64 -2.15
C ASN A 109 14.71 -1.09 -0.82
N LYS A 110 14.13 -1.48 0.33
CA LYS A 110 14.62 -1.06 1.65
C LYS A 110 15.90 -1.80 2.06
N CYS A 111 16.02 -3.08 1.72
CA CYS A 111 17.20 -3.89 2.06
C CYS A 111 18.38 -3.65 1.13
N TYR A 112 18.15 -3.24 -0.13
CA TYR A 112 19.21 -3.04 -1.11
C TYR A 112 20.28 -2.02 -0.65
N PRO A 113 19.93 -0.80 -0.19
CA PRO A 113 20.90 0.16 0.33
C PRO A 113 21.66 -0.33 1.56
N ILE A 114 21.04 -1.20 2.37
CA ILE A 114 21.69 -1.79 3.56
C ILE A 114 22.79 -2.75 3.10
N THR A 115 22.50 -3.61 2.12
CA THR A 115 23.46 -4.51 1.50
C THR A 115 24.63 -3.74 0.89
N GLU A 116 24.33 -2.73 0.07
CA GLU A 116 25.36 -1.94 -0.62
C GLU A 116 26.27 -1.22 0.39
N LYS A 117 25.68 -0.53 1.37
CA LYS A 117 26.45 0.16 2.40
C LYS A 117 27.34 -0.79 3.19
N TYR A 118 26.83 -1.96 3.57
CA TYR A 118 27.64 -2.95 4.30
C TYR A 118 28.87 -3.39 3.49
N LEU A 119 28.69 -3.66 2.19
CA LEU A 119 29.81 -4.03 1.33
C LEU A 119 30.83 -2.90 1.21
N VAL A 120 30.37 -1.66 0.97
CA VAL A 120 31.26 -0.50 0.86
C VAL A 120 32.07 -0.32 2.15
N ASP A 121 31.39 -0.21 3.29
CA ASP A 121 32.04 0.04 4.58
C ASP A 121 33.03 -1.07 4.92
N SER A 122 32.61 -2.34 4.80
CA SER A 122 33.43 -3.49 5.21
C SER A 122 34.57 -3.78 4.23
N ILE A 123 34.39 -3.55 2.92
CA ILE A 123 35.50 -3.73 1.95
C ILE A 123 36.51 -2.59 2.07
N LEU A 124 36.08 -1.37 2.39
CA LEU A 124 37.01 -0.27 2.68
C LEU A 124 37.85 -0.55 3.93
N GLU A 125 37.27 -1.19 4.94
CA GLU A 125 37.96 -1.52 6.19
C GLU A 125 38.83 -2.78 6.10
N TYR A 126 38.31 -3.89 5.55
CA TYR A 126 38.94 -5.20 5.59
C TYR A 126 39.51 -5.68 4.25
N GLY A 127 39.21 -4.98 3.15
CA GLY A 127 39.66 -5.29 1.78
C GLY A 127 38.88 -6.41 1.08
N TRP A 128 38.42 -7.42 1.82
CA TRP A 128 37.60 -8.52 1.30
C TRP A 128 36.71 -9.12 2.38
N LEU A 129 35.69 -9.86 1.97
CA LEU A 129 34.71 -10.49 2.87
C LEU A 129 34.44 -11.94 2.47
N ASP A 130 34.24 -12.84 3.44
CA ASP A 130 33.77 -14.19 3.16
C ASP A 130 32.29 -14.16 2.75
N TYR A 131 31.94 -14.80 1.64
CA TYR A 131 30.61 -14.73 1.05
C TYR A 131 29.51 -15.33 1.95
N LYS A 132 29.80 -16.44 2.66
CA LYS A 132 28.77 -17.15 3.44
C LYS A 132 28.40 -16.38 4.70
N SER A 133 29.40 -15.89 5.43
CA SER A 133 29.20 -15.04 6.61
C SER A 133 28.51 -13.73 6.23
N THR A 134 29.03 -13.04 5.20
CA THR A 134 28.46 -11.78 4.70
C THR A 134 26.97 -11.89 4.34
N LEU A 135 26.56 -12.99 3.69
CA LEU A 135 25.15 -13.25 3.39
C LEU A 135 24.27 -13.27 4.66
N ALA A 136 24.73 -13.95 5.71
CA ALA A 136 23.99 -14.07 6.96
C ALA A 136 23.96 -12.74 7.72
N ASP A 137 25.09 -12.04 7.79
CA ASP A 137 25.23 -10.76 8.49
C ASP A 137 24.33 -9.68 7.88
N ILE A 138 24.33 -9.56 6.55
CA ILE A 138 23.49 -8.59 5.86
C ILE A 138 22.00 -8.96 6.02
N ALA A 139 21.65 -10.25 5.98
CA ALA A 139 20.26 -10.67 6.20
C ALA A 139 19.77 -10.30 7.60
N TYR A 140 20.62 -10.50 8.61
CA TYR A 140 20.35 -10.08 9.98
C TYR A 140 20.19 -8.56 10.10
N LEU A 141 21.09 -7.77 9.50
CA LEU A 141 21.02 -6.31 9.51
C LEU A 141 19.77 -5.77 8.81
N CYS A 142 19.41 -6.34 7.67
CA CYS A 142 18.17 -6.04 6.97
C CYS A 142 16.96 -6.29 7.88
N LYS A 143 16.91 -7.47 8.52
CA LYS A 143 15.82 -7.86 9.44
C LYS A 143 15.71 -6.90 10.62
N LYS A 144 16.85 -6.51 11.21
CA LYS A 144 16.91 -5.59 12.35
C LYS A 144 16.45 -4.17 11.99
N LYS A 145 16.80 -3.66 10.81
CA LYS A 145 16.51 -2.27 10.41
C LYS A 145 15.14 -2.09 9.77
N THR A 146 14.65 -3.10 9.05
CA THR A 146 13.43 -2.97 8.22
C THR A 146 12.29 -3.87 8.68
N GLY A 147 12.52 -4.75 9.66
CA GLY A 147 11.58 -5.82 10.04
C GLY A 147 11.59 -7.01 9.07
N HIS A 148 12.32 -6.94 7.95
CA HIS A 148 12.38 -7.96 6.91
C HIS A 148 13.83 -8.23 6.47
N GLY A 149 14.15 -9.49 6.18
CA GLY A 149 15.48 -9.85 5.72
C GLY A 149 15.54 -11.35 5.48
N SER A 150 15.69 -11.75 4.21
CA SER A 150 15.86 -13.15 3.84
C SER A 150 17.21 -13.36 3.14
N ILE A 151 17.81 -14.52 3.35
CA ILE A 151 19.09 -14.87 2.71
C ILE A 151 18.97 -14.86 1.18
N ASN A 152 17.82 -15.29 0.64
CA ASN A 152 17.59 -15.31 -0.80
C ASN A 152 17.53 -13.89 -1.40
N GLN A 153 16.87 -12.96 -0.72
CA GLN A 153 16.82 -11.57 -1.13
C GLN A 153 18.21 -10.92 -1.12
N VAL A 154 18.98 -11.13 -0.05
CA VAL A 154 20.37 -10.62 0.03
C VAL A 154 21.23 -11.24 -1.05
N ARG A 155 21.07 -12.54 -1.34
CA ARG A 155 21.79 -13.21 -2.44
C ARG A 155 21.53 -12.53 -3.79
N ASN A 156 20.28 -12.19 -4.08
CA ASN A 156 19.93 -11.48 -5.32
C ASN A 156 20.59 -10.10 -5.38
N HIS A 157 20.59 -9.37 -4.26
CA HIS A 157 21.26 -8.07 -4.16
C HIS A 157 22.76 -8.18 -4.38
N LEU A 158 23.41 -9.18 -3.78
CA LEU A 158 24.84 -9.44 -3.99
C LEU A 158 25.12 -9.76 -5.46
N ILE A 159 24.33 -10.61 -6.11
CA ILE A 159 24.50 -10.93 -7.55
C ILE A 159 24.45 -9.66 -8.40
N MET A 160 23.53 -8.73 -8.10
CA MET A 160 23.46 -7.43 -8.80
C MET A 160 24.70 -6.57 -8.55
N LEU A 161 25.10 -6.44 -7.27
CA LEU A 161 26.24 -5.63 -6.81
C LEU A 161 27.60 -6.24 -7.21
N THR A 162 27.63 -7.51 -7.62
CA THR A 162 28.82 -8.20 -8.10
C THR A 162 28.73 -8.58 -9.58
N SER A 163 27.76 -8.01 -10.31
CA SER A 163 27.64 -8.21 -11.76
C SER A 163 28.86 -7.67 -12.50
N SER A 164 29.01 -8.02 -13.78
CA SER A 164 30.16 -7.61 -14.59
C SER A 164 30.33 -6.09 -14.71
N ARG A 165 29.26 -5.30 -14.50
CA ARG A 165 29.28 -3.83 -14.53
C ARG A 165 29.29 -3.18 -13.14
N ALA A 166 29.22 -3.98 -12.08
CA ALA A 166 29.14 -3.50 -10.71
C ALA A 166 30.55 -3.38 -10.08
N PRO A 167 30.70 -2.58 -9.01
CA PRO A 167 32.02 -2.24 -8.44
C PRO A 167 32.68 -3.39 -7.67
N PHE A 168 31.93 -4.45 -7.36
CA PHE A 168 32.42 -5.61 -6.62
C PHE A 168 32.47 -6.85 -7.51
N GLU A 169 33.21 -7.86 -7.05
CA GLU A 169 33.24 -9.18 -7.67
C GLU A 169 33.27 -10.30 -6.62
N ILE A 170 32.80 -11.47 -7.02
CA ILE A 170 32.91 -12.71 -6.24
C ILE A 170 33.96 -13.59 -6.89
N ILE A 171 35.05 -13.85 -6.18
CA ILE A 171 36.12 -14.75 -6.63
C ILE A 171 36.28 -15.92 -5.66
N LYS A 172 37.02 -16.95 -6.07
CA LYS A 172 37.51 -17.96 -5.13
C LYS A 172 38.86 -17.50 -4.60
N ASP A 173 38.99 -17.49 -3.28
CA ASP A 173 40.27 -17.28 -2.62
C ASP A 173 41.25 -18.38 -3.07
N PRO A 174 42.46 -18.04 -3.55
CA PRO A 174 43.39 -19.02 -4.13
C PRO A 174 43.86 -20.07 -3.12
N ILE A 175 43.92 -19.71 -1.83
CA ILE A 175 44.44 -20.57 -0.76
C ILE A 175 43.33 -21.46 -0.21
N THR A 176 42.23 -20.87 0.23
CA THR A 176 41.14 -21.55 0.94
C THR A 176 40.06 -22.08 0.00
N GLN A 177 40.07 -21.68 -1.27
CA GLN A 177 39.05 -21.99 -2.29
C GLN A 177 37.63 -21.53 -1.94
N LYS A 178 37.48 -20.74 -0.86
CA LYS A 178 36.21 -20.17 -0.43
C LYS A 178 35.83 -18.99 -1.31
N LYS A 179 34.53 -18.74 -1.45
CA LYS A 179 34.04 -17.56 -2.18
C LYS A 179 34.24 -16.33 -1.31
N ILE A 180 34.91 -15.33 -1.85
CA ILE A 180 35.09 -14.02 -1.22
C ILE A 180 34.50 -12.93 -2.10
N ILE A 181 34.04 -11.85 -1.47
CA ILE A 181 33.59 -10.63 -2.12
C ILE A 181 34.68 -9.59 -1.93
N ARG A 182 35.09 -8.91 -2.99
CA ARG A 182 36.06 -7.80 -2.93
C ARG A 182 35.70 -6.71 -3.95
N LYS A 183 36.40 -5.57 -3.84
CA LYS A 183 36.40 -4.58 -4.91
C LYS A 183 37.06 -5.18 -6.16
N ARG A 184 36.47 -4.90 -7.33
CA ARG A 184 37.06 -5.25 -8.62
C ARG A 184 38.36 -4.49 -8.86
#